data_AF-A0A2J8XU13-F1
#
_entry.id   AF-A0A2J8XU13-F1
#
_cell.length_a   1.000
_cell.length_b   1.000
_cell.length_c   1.000
_cell.angle_alpha   90.00
_cell.angle_beta   90.00
_cell.angle_gamma   90.00
#
_symmetry.space_group_name_H-M   'P 1'
#
loop_
_entity.id
_entity.type
_entity.pdbx_description
1 polymer ?
#
loop_
_entity_poly.entity_id
_entity_poly.type
_entity_poly.pdbx_seq_one_letter_code
_entity_poly.pdbx_strand_id
1 'polypeptide(L)'
;SKQAKFAYKDEYEKFKLYLTIILILISFTCRFLLNSRVTDAAFNFLLVWYYCTLTIRESILINNGSRIKGWWVFHHYVSTFLSGVMLTWPDGLMYQKFRNQFLSFSMYQSFVQFLQYYYQSGCLYRLRALGERHTMDLTVEGFQSWMWRGLTFLLPFLFFGHFWQLFNALTLFNLARDPQCKEWQVSRGPWRGWMGGQAQVQPSPYSSGRCLCAAFPSSSSSSAISSPP
;
A
#
# COMPACT_ATOMS: atom_id res chain seq x y z
N SER A 1 6.78 5.42 -35.26
CA SER A 1 8.02 4.71 -35.68
C SER A 1 8.37 3.60 -34.69
N LYS A 2 9.07 2.52 -35.12
CA LYS A 2 9.57 1.45 -34.23
C LYS A 2 10.49 2.01 -33.14
N GLN A 3 11.31 3.01 -33.47
CA GLN A 3 12.19 3.70 -32.51
C GLN A 3 11.42 4.34 -31.36
N ALA A 4 10.30 5.02 -31.64
CA ALA A 4 9.46 5.63 -30.61
C ALA A 4 8.85 4.60 -29.64
N LYS A 5 8.46 3.42 -30.15
CA LYS A 5 7.97 2.31 -29.31
C LYS A 5 9.06 1.77 -28.37
N PHE A 6 10.30 1.69 -28.85
CA PHE A 6 11.44 1.27 -28.02
C PHE A 6 11.83 2.32 -26.99
N ALA A 7 11.86 3.60 -27.36
CA ALA A 7 12.12 4.70 -26.44
C ALA A 7 11.07 4.74 -25.31
N TYR A 8 9.78 4.59 -25.66
CA TYR A 8 8.71 4.50 -24.67
C TYR A 8 8.91 3.34 -23.69
N LYS A 9 9.35 2.17 -24.19
CA LYS A 9 9.63 1.01 -23.34
C LYS A 9 10.80 1.26 -22.38
N ASP A 10 11.85 1.92 -22.85
CA ASP A 10 13.01 2.31 -22.03
C ASP A 10 12.61 3.28 -20.91
N GLU A 11 11.82 4.31 -21.24
CA GLU A 11 11.28 5.27 -20.26
C GLU A 11 10.32 4.61 -19.26
N TYR A 12 9.54 3.63 -19.69
CA TYR A 12 8.72 2.82 -18.78
C TYR A 12 9.58 1.98 -17.83
N GLU A 13 10.65 1.35 -18.30
CA GLU A 13 11.56 0.58 -17.45
C GLU A 13 12.27 1.48 -16.43
N LYS A 14 12.80 2.64 -16.85
CA LYS A 14 13.37 3.65 -15.94
C LYS A 14 12.37 4.12 -14.89
N PHE A 15 11.14 4.43 -15.30
CA PHE A 15 10.06 4.82 -14.38
C PHE A 15 9.83 3.77 -13.29
N LYS A 16 9.77 2.47 -13.65
CA LYS A 16 9.64 1.39 -12.67
C LYS A 16 10.77 1.40 -11.65
N LEU A 17 12.01 1.56 -12.11
CA LEU A 17 13.18 1.55 -11.23
C LEU A 17 13.16 2.73 -10.25
N TYR A 18 12.96 3.97 -10.76
CA TYR A 18 12.90 5.15 -9.91
C TYR A 18 11.83 5.02 -8.82
N LEU A 19 10.63 4.55 -9.20
CA LEU A 19 9.55 4.41 -8.22
C LEU A 19 9.79 3.27 -7.24
N THR A 20 10.38 2.16 -7.68
CA THR A 20 10.77 1.06 -6.79
C THR A 20 11.78 1.54 -5.73
N ILE A 21 12.76 2.35 -6.12
CA ILE A 21 13.74 2.93 -5.18
C ILE A 21 13.05 3.85 -4.18
N ILE A 22 12.17 4.74 -4.65
CA ILE A 22 11.40 5.64 -3.79
C ILE A 22 10.54 4.85 -2.79
N LEU A 23 9.86 3.79 -3.25
CA LEU A 23 9.04 2.93 -2.40
C LEU A 23 9.85 2.22 -1.32
N ILE A 24 11.07 1.77 -1.62
CA ILE A 24 11.98 1.16 -0.64
C ILE A 24 12.38 2.19 0.43
N LEU A 25 12.81 3.38 0.01
CA LEU A 25 13.24 4.44 0.94
C LEU A 25 12.09 4.90 1.85
N ILE A 26 10.89 5.08 1.29
CA ILE A 26 9.72 5.47 2.06
C ILE A 26 9.30 4.33 2.99
N SER A 27 9.26 3.07 2.52
CA SER A 27 8.90 1.92 3.37
C SER A 27 9.86 1.77 4.55
N PHE A 28 11.16 1.92 4.30
CA PHE A 28 12.19 1.90 5.33
C PHE A 28 11.98 3.03 6.34
N THR A 29 11.72 4.24 5.86
CA THR A 29 11.44 5.41 6.71
C THR A 29 10.16 5.22 7.54
N CYS A 30 9.07 4.71 6.96
CA CYS A 30 7.81 4.41 7.65
C CYS A 30 7.96 3.30 8.70
N ARG A 31 8.89 2.36 8.48
CA ARG A 31 9.13 1.23 9.38
C ARG A 31 10.01 1.64 10.57
N PHE A 32 11.09 2.38 10.33
CA PHE A 32 12.13 2.64 11.33
C PHE A 32 12.14 4.06 11.90
N LEU A 33 11.67 5.07 11.16
CA LEU A 33 11.82 6.49 11.54
C LEU A 33 10.50 7.16 11.89
N LEU A 34 9.40 6.84 11.20
CA LEU A 34 8.11 7.54 11.34
C LEU A 34 6.96 6.54 11.51
N ASN A 35 6.51 6.35 12.75
CA ASN A 35 5.33 5.53 13.06
C ASN A 35 4.06 6.39 13.10
N SER A 36 3.78 7.08 11.98
CA SER A 36 2.64 7.98 11.87
C SER A 36 1.63 7.48 10.83
N ARG A 37 0.35 7.55 11.17
CA ARG A 37 -0.75 7.16 10.27
C ARG A 37 -0.75 7.97 8.96
N VAL A 38 -0.26 9.20 9.01
CA VAL A 38 -0.14 10.10 7.85
C VAL A 38 0.95 9.60 6.90
N THR A 39 2.10 9.18 7.43
CA THR A 39 3.18 8.62 6.60
C THR A 39 2.74 7.33 5.93
N ASP A 40 2.02 6.46 6.66
CA ASP A 40 1.44 5.25 6.08
C ASP A 40 0.39 5.57 5.00
N ALA A 41 -0.44 6.61 5.22
CA ALA A 41 -1.41 7.06 4.23
C ALA A 41 -0.72 7.56 2.95
N ALA A 42 0.33 8.38 3.10
CA ALA A 42 1.11 8.87 1.97
C ALA A 42 1.77 7.72 1.19
N PHE A 43 2.29 6.71 1.89
CA PHE A 43 2.85 5.51 1.28
C PHE A 43 1.80 4.71 0.50
N ASN A 44 0.63 4.43 1.11
CA ASN A 44 -0.44 3.71 0.43
C ASN A 44 -1.02 4.49 -0.75
N PHE A 45 -1.14 5.82 -0.64
CA PHE A 45 -1.53 6.67 -1.75
C PHE A 45 -0.52 6.58 -2.90
N LEU A 46 0.78 6.61 -2.60
CA LEU A 46 1.82 6.42 -3.60
C LEU A 46 1.76 5.05 -4.27
N LEU A 47 1.46 3.98 -3.51
CA LEU A 47 1.26 2.63 -4.07
C LEU A 47 0.06 2.58 -5.03
N VAL A 48 -1.09 3.14 -4.63
CA VAL A 48 -2.28 3.23 -5.49
C VAL A 48 -1.94 3.96 -6.78
N TRP A 49 -1.31 5.13 -6.67
CA TRP A 49 -0.90 5.91 -7.84
C TRP A 49 0.09 5.14 -8.73
N TYR A 50 1.05 4.44 -8.14
CA TYR A 50 2.05 3.65 -8.85
C TYR A 50 1.40 2.52 -9.66
N TYR A 51 0.59 1.68 -9.04
CA TYR A 51 -0.06 0.54 -9.73
C TYR A 51 -1.08 0.99 -10.77
N CYS A 52 -1.82 2.09 -10.54
CA CYS A 52 -2.65 2.73 -11.55
C CYS A 52 -1.82 3.16 -12.77
N THR A 53 -0.70 3.86 -12.54
CA THR A 53 0.17 4.34 -13.61
C THR A 53 0.80 3.20 -14.38
N LEU A 54 1.24 2.14 -13.69
CA LEU A 54 1.75 0.93 -14.33
C LEU A 54 0.71 0.31 -15.27
N THR A 55 -0.52 0.18 -14.80
CA THR A 55 -1.61 -0.40 -15.59
C THR A 55 -1.84 0.37 -16.89
N ILE A 56 -1.86 1.72 -16.82
CA ILE A 56 -2.02 2.57 -18.00
C ILE A 56 -0.81 2.45 -18.94
N ARG A 57 0.42 2.46 -18.41
CA ARG A 57 1.62 2.33 -19.23
C ARG A 57 1.74 0.94 -19.88
N GLU A 58 1.37 -0.11 -19.15
CA GLU A 58 1.37 -1.48 -19.65
C GLU A 58 0.28 -1.74 -20.68
N SER A 59 -0.90 -1.10 -20.57
CA SER A 59 -1.93 -1.18 -21.62
C SER A 59 -1.45 -0.54 -22.93
N ILE A 60 -0.73 0.59 -22.86
CA ILE A 60 -0.07 1.20 -24.02
C ILE A 60 1.00 0.26 -24.60
N LEU A 61 1.78 -0.43 -23.76
CA LEU A 61 2.77 -1.42 -24.23
C LEU A 61 2.11 -2.61 -24.92
N ILE A 62 0.98 -3.12 -24.40
CA ILE A 62 0.20 -4.19 -25.02
C ILE A 62 -0.29 -3.73 -26.40
N ASN A 63 -0.90 -2.55 -26.49
CA ASN A 63 -1.34 -1.97 -27.77
C ASN A 63 -0.18 -1.74 -28.75
N ASN A 64 1.03 -1.51 -28.24
CA ASN A 64 2.23 -1.37 -29.07
C ASN A 64 2.81 -2.72 -29.56
N GLY A 65 2.31 -3.85 -29.08
CA GLY A 65 2.72 -5.21 -29.45
C GLY A 65 3.53 -5.96 -28.40
N SER A 66 3.66 -5.43 -27.17
CA SER A 66 4.36 -6.10 -26.08
C SER A 66 3.60 -7.32 -25.58
N ARG A 67 4.29 -8.46 -25.40
CA ARG A 67 3.70 -9.71 -24.90
C ARG A 67 3.60 -9.73 -23.37
N ILE A 68 2.78 -8.86 -22.81
CA ILE A 68 2.48 -8.84 -21.36
C ILE A 68 1.36 -9.85 -21.08
N LYS A 69 1.52 -10.68 -20.05
CA LYS A 69 0.52 -11.69 -19.67
C LYS A 69 -0.66 -11.03 -18.97
N GLY A 70 -1.90 -11.38 -19.33
CA GLY A 70 -3.10 -10.79 -18.72
C GLY A 70 -3.19 -10.98 -17.21
N TRP A 71 -2.68 -12.11 -16.68
CA TRP A 71 -2.64 -12.31 -15.22
C TRP A 71 -1.82 -11.21 -14.53
N TRP A 72 -0.70 -10.78 -15.13
CA TRP A 72 0.20 -9.76 -14.55
C TRP A 72 -0.54 -8.43 -14.41
N VAL A 73 -1.31 -8.06 -15.44
CA VAL A 73 -2.16 -6.87 -15.41
C VAL A 73 -3.27 -7.01 -14.36
N PHE A 74 -3.89 -8.19 -14.25
CA PHE A 74 -4.88 -8.46 -13.20
C PHE A 74 -4.29 -8.29 -11.79
N HIS A 75 -3.05 -8.76 -11.57
CA HIS A 75 -2.35 -8.58 -10.30
C HIS A 75 -2.14 -7.11 -9.94
N HIS A 76 -1.86 -6.24 -10.92
CA HIS A 76 -1.77 -4.78 -10.68
C HIS A 76 -3.11 -4.19 -10.24
N TYR A 77 -4.21 -4.57 -10.89
CA TYR A 77 -5.55 -4.10 -10.50
C TYR A 77 -5.89 -4.50 -9.06
N VAL A 78 -5.63 -5.76 -8.70
CA VAL A 78 -5.84 -6.26 -7.33
C VAL A 78 -4.94 -5.50 -6.35
N SER A 79 -3.68 -5.24 -6.69
CA SER A 79 -2.75 -4.49 -5.84
C SER A 79 -3.22 -3.05 -5.61
N THR A 80 -3.68 -2.35 -6.66
CA THR A 80 -4.29 -1.02 -6.55
C THR A 80 -5.47 -1.03 -5.58
N PHE A 81 -6.39 -1.98 -5.75
CA PHE A 81 -7.56 -2.10 -4.90
C PHE A 81 -7.16 -2.32 -3.43
N LEU A 82 -6.26 -3.27 -3.17
CA LEU A 82 -5.81 -3.59 -1.82
C LEU A 82 -5.07 -2.41 -1.16
N SER A 83 -4.23 -1.68 -1.89
CA SER A 83 -3.61 -0.45 -1.38
C SER A 83 -4.64 0.65 -1.09
N GLY A 84 -5.72 0.73 -1.87
CA GLY A 84 -6.84 1.64 -1.60
C GLY A 84 -7.61 1.27 -0.32
N VAL A 85 -7.81 -0.03 -0.07
CA VAL A 85 -8.38 -0.53 1.18
C VAL A 85 -7.47 -0.17 2.36
N MET A 86 -6.15 -0.39 2.24
CA MET A 86 -5.19 -0.01 3.28
C MET A 86 -5.15 1.50 3.54
N LEU A 87 -5.31 2.31 2.50
CA LEU A 87 -5.36 3.78 2.62
C LEU A 87 -6.57 4.24 3.45
N THR A 88 -7.73 3.63 3.21
CA THR A 88 -9.01 3.99 3.85
C THR A 88 -9.25 3.29 5.19
N TRP A 89 -8.45 2.29 5.55
CA TRP A 89 -8.59 1.57 6.81
C TRP A 89 -8.34 2.50 8.01
N PRO A 90 -9.29 2.67 8.95
CA PRO A 90 -9.10 3.50 10.13
C PRO A 90 -7.99 2.97 11.05
N ASP A 91 -7.42 3.84 11.88
CA ASP A 91 -6.38 3.45 12.84
C ASP A 91 -6.96 2.65 14.01
N GLY A 92 -7.16 1.34 13.77
CA GLY A 92 -7.69 0.37 14.72
C GLY A 92 -6.68 -0.70 15.12
N LEU A 93 -7.05 -1.53 16.09
CA LEU A 93 -6.20 -2.62 16.60
C LEU A 93 -5.79 -3.59 15.48
N MET A 94 -6.72 -3.90 14.57
CA MET A 94 -6.47 -4.82 13.46
C MET A 94 -5.54 -4.22 12.40
N TYR A 95 -5.65 -2.92 12.14
CA TYR A 95 -4.75 -2.19 11.26
C TYR A 95 -3.31 -2.27 11.80
N GLN A 96 -3.10 -1.98 13.08
CA GLN A 96 -1.77 -2.01 13.70
C GLN A 96 -1.15 -3.43 13.71
N LYS A 97 -1.96 -4.47 13.90
CA LYS A 97 -1.52 -5.87 13.80
C LYS A 97 -1.04 -6.22 12.38
N PHE A 98 -1.74 -5.78 11.34
CA PHE A 98 -1.40 -6.09 9.95
C PHE A 98 -0.33 -5.15 9.35
N ARG A 99 -0.23 -3.91 9.83
CA ARG A 99 0.65 -2.85 9.32
C ARG A 99 2.09 -3.31 9.10
N ASN A 100 2.71 -3.89 10.13
CA ASN A 100 4.12 -4.29 10.07
C ASN A 100 4.36 -5.44 9.06
N GLN A 101 3.37 -6.31 8.90
CA GLN A 101 3.41 -7.39 7.94
C GLN A 101 3.25 -6.86 6.51
N PHE A 102 2.35 -5.90 6.29
CA PHE A 102 2.16 -5.21 5.00
C PHE A 102 3.40 -4.41 4.58
N LEU A 103 4.02 -3.66 5.49
CA LEU A 103 5.25 -2.91 5.21
C LEU A 103 6.42 -3.83 4.85
N SER A 104 6.59 -4.92 5.61
CA SER A 104 7.61 -5.95 5.31
C SER A 104 7.38 -6.59 3.93
N PHE A 105 6.14 -6.92 3.62
CA PHE A 105 5.78 -7.45 2.31
C PHE A 105 6.02 -6.44 1.18
N SER A 106 5.73 -5.15 1.41
CA SER A 106 5.94 -4.10 0.41
C SER A 106 7.43 -3.85 0.12
N MET A 107 8.28 -3.92 1.15
CA MET A 107 9.74 -3.90 0.97
C MET A 107 10.22 -5.10 0.16
N TYR A 108 9.74 -6.30 0.49
CA TYR A 108 10.05 -7.52 -0.24
C TYR A 108 9.60 -7.44 -1.71
N GLN A 109 8.39 -6.97 -1.97
CA GLN A 109 7.86 -6.82 -3.33
C GLN A 109 8.73 -5.85 -4.14
N SER A 110 9.14 -4.72 -3.55
CA SER A 110 10.02 -3.76 -4.21
C SER A 110 11.39 -4.37 -4.53
N PHE A 111 11.93 -5.20 -3.64
CA PHE A 111 13.16 -5.96 -3.91
C PHE A 111 13.00 -6.94 -5.09
N VAL A 112 11.91 -7.71 -5.12
CA VAL A 112 11.63 -8.61 -6.25
C VAL A 112 11.43 -7.82 -7.55
N GLN A 113 10.77 -6.67 -7.49
CA GLN A 113 10.56 -5.78 -8.63
C GLN A 113 11.89 -5.27 -9.21
N PHE A 114 12.85 -4.95 -8.34
CA PHE A 114 14.22 -4.60 -8.73
C PHE A 114 14.92 -5.75 -9.44
N LEU A 115 14.87 -6.98 -8.90
CA LEU A 115 15.44 -8.15 -9.55
C LEU A 115 14.78 -8.44 -10.92
N GLN A 116 13.46 -8.32 -11.00
CA GLN A 116 12.71 -8.45 -12.26
C GLN A 116 13.12 -7.39 -13.29
N TYR A 117 13.35 -6.15 -12.86
CA TYR A 117 13.86 -5.08 -13.71
C TYR A 117 15.23 -5.44 -14.29
N TYR A 118 16.20 -5.79 -13.44
CA TYR A 118 17.55 -6.16 -13.88
C TYR A 118 17.52 -7.32 -14.90
N TYR A 119 16.69 -8.34 -14.64
CA TYR A 119 16.50 -9.46 -15.54
C TYR A 119 15.88 -9.03 -16.89
N GLN A 120 14.83 -8.20 -16.87
CA GLN A 120 14.13 -7.75 -18.08
C GLN A 120 15.01 -6.83 -18.94
N SER A 121 15.67 -5.85 -18.34
CA SER A 121 16.56 -4.92 -19.04
C SER A 121 17.76 -5.65 -19.63
N GLY A 122 18.27 -6.69 -18.96
CA GLY A 122 19.33 -7.52 -19.50
C GLY A 122 18.90 -8.35 -20.72
N CYS A 123 17.72 -8.97 -20.67
CA CYS A 123 17.17 -9.66 -21.83
C CYS A 123 16.95 -8.72 -23.02
N LEU A 124 16.46 -7.50 -22.76
CA LEU A 124 16.24 -6.47 -23.77
C LEU A 124 17.56 -5.99 -24.40
N TYR A 125 18.60 -5.79 -23.59
CA TYR A 125 19.94 -5.43 -24.07
C TYR A 125 20.51 -6.50 -25.01
N ARG A 126 20.41 -7.79 -24.65
CA ARG A 126 20.88 -8.88 -25.50
C ARG A 126 20.12 -8.96 -26.82
N LEU A 127 18.79 -8.79 -26.81
CA LEU A 127 18.00 -8.73 -28.04
C LEU A 127 18.40 -7.53 -28.92
N ARG A 128 18.73 -6.39 -28.31
CA ARG A 128 19.22 -5.20 -29.02
C ARG A 128 20.61 -5.42 -29.64
N ALA A 129 21.55 -6.01 -28.89
CA ALA A 129 22.90 -6.34 -29.37
C ALA A 129 22.91 -7.44 -30.45
N LEU A 130 21.96 -8.39 -30.41
CA LEU A 130 21.76 -9.37 -31.48
C LEU A 130 21.11 -8.76 -32.73
N GLY A 131 20.33 -7.69 -32.57
CA GLY A 131 19.70 -6.95 -33.67
C GLY A 131 20.59 -5.87 -34.30
N GLU A 132 21.51 -5.29 -33.53
CA GLU A 132 22.53 -4.34 -33.97
C GLU A 132 23.92 -4.94 -33.78
N ARG A 133 24.37 -5.73 -34.74
CA ARG A 133 25.72 -6.31 -34.67
C ARG A 133 26.75 -5.26 -35.10
N HIS A 134 27.55 -4.78 -34.14
CA HIS A 134 29.00 -4.71 -34.33
C HIS A 134 29.70 -5.07 -33.01
N THR A 135 30.70 -5.94 -33.14
CA THR A 135 31.65 -6.45 -32.12
C THR A 135 31.68 -5.70 -30.79
N MET A 136 31.38 -6.39 -29.68
CA MET A 136 31.67 -5.88 -28.35
C MET A 136 31.97 -7.03 -27.38
N ASP A 137 33.25 -7.19 -27.05
CA ASP A 137 33.70 -7.90 -25.86
C ASP A 137 33.35 -7.07 -24.62
N LEU A 138 32.65 -7.68 -23.66
CA LEU A 138 32.37 -7.10 -22.34
C LEU A 138 32.73 -8.15 -21.27
N THR A 139 33.98 -8.06 -20.79
CA THR A 139 34.60 -8.94 -19.79
C THR A 139 34.19 -8.59 -18.35
N VAL A 140 32.92 -8.78 -18.00
CA VAL A 140 32.46 -8.71 -16.60
C VAL A 140 31.64 -9.97 -16.26
N GLU A 141 32.23 -11.14 -16.44
CA GLU A 141 31.52 -12.44 -16.50
C GLU A 141 31.57 -13.29 -15.22
N GLY A 142 31.82 -12.73 -14.04
CA GLY A 142 31.78 -13.52 -12.80
C GLY A 142 30.36 -13.66 -12.23
N PHE A 143 29.87 -12.57 -11.65
CA PHE A 143 28.58 -12.52 -10.94
C PHE A 143 27.39 -12.20 -11.87
N GLN A 144 27.63 -11.38 -12.91
CA GLN A 144 26.64 -11.10 -13.94
C GLN A 144 26.38 -12.37 -14.77
N SER A 145 27.39 -13.09 -15.28
CA SER A 145 27.14 -14.27 -16.13
C SER A 145 26.22 -15.33 -15.49
N TRP A 146 26.35 -15.57 -14.18
CA TRP A 146 25.51 -16.50 -13.41
C TRP A 146 24.06 -16.00 -13.24
N MET A 147 23.87 -14.73 -12.86
CA MET A 147 22.56 -14.09 -12.76
C MET A 147 21.86 -13.99 -14.14
N TRP A 148 22.64 -13.91 -15.21
CA TRP A 148 22.19 -13.82 -16.60
C TRP A 148 21.92 -15.17 -17.27
N ARG A 149 22.26 -16.28 -16.60
CA ARG A 149 22.09 -17.64 -17.12
C ARG A 149 20.67 -18.20 -16.96
N GLY A 150 19.74 -17.51 -16.29
CA GLY A 150 18.33 -17.89 -16.45
C GLY A 150 17.31 -17.28 -15.50
N LEU A 151 16.07 -17.28 -16.00
CA LEU A 151 14.80 -17.14 -15.26
C LEU A 151 14.79 -17.94 -13.93
N THR A 152 15.55 -19.03 -13.87
CA THR A 152 15.69 -19.92 -12.70
C THR A 152 16.22 -19.22 -11.45
N PHE A 153 17.09 -18.21 -11.55
CA PHE A 153 17.55 -17.45 -10.39
C PHE A 153 16.42 -16.61 -9.77
N LEU A 154 15.59 -16.03 -10.64
CA LEU A 154 14.50 -15.14 -10.25
C LEU A 154 13.30 -15.94 -9.70
N LEU A 155 13.07 -17.14 -10.24
CA LEU A 155 11.99 -18.05 -9.90
C LEU A 155 11.75 -18.28 -8.38
N PRO A 156 12.75 -18.64 -7.55
CA PRO A 156 12.54 -18.88 -6.12
C PRO A 156 12.01 -17.64 -5.38
N PHE A 157 12.48 -16.45 -5.76
CA PHE A 157 11.98 -15.19 -5.19
C PHE A 157 10.52 -14.94 -5.59
N LEU A 158 10.14 -15.22 -6.84
CA LEU A 158 8.73 -15.09 -7.24
C LEU A 158 7.84 -16.07 -6.47
N PHE A 159 8.25 -17.34 -6.34
CA PHE A 159 7.50 -18.33 -5.60
C PHE A 159 7.31 -17.95 -4.13
N PHE A 160 8.37 -17.49 -3.48
CA PHE A 160 8.29 -17.01 -2.11
C PHE A 160 7.39 -15.78 -1.99
N GLY A 161 7.47 -14.84 -2.95
CA GLY A 161 6.57 -13.69 -3.00
C GLY A 161 5.10 -14.08 -3.09
N HIS A 162 4.76 -15.05 -3.95
CA HIS A 162 3.39 -15.57 -4.05
C HIS A 162 2.94 -16.31 -2.79
N PHE A 163 3.84 -17.06 -2.16
CA PHE A 163 3.55 -17.70 -0.87
C PHE A 163 3.27 -16.66 0.21
N TRP A 164 4.06 -15.58 0.29
CA TRP A 164 3.81 -14.49 1.23
C TRP A 164 2.49 -13.76 0.91
N GLN A 165 2.15 -13.56 -0.37
CA GLN A 165 0.82 -13.03 -0.74
C GLN A 165 -0.32 -13.89 -0.18
N LEU A 166 -0.21 -15.21 -0.28
CA LEU A 166 -1.19 -16.13 0.31
C LEU A 166 -1.21 -16.03 1.84
N PHE A 167 -0.04 -15.96 2.48
CA PHE A 167 0.06 -15.76 3.93
C PHE A 167 -0.63 -14.47 4.38
N ASN A 168 -0.42 -13.35 3.69
CA ASN A 168 -1.11 -12.08 3.96
C ASN A 168 -2.64 -12.21 3.82
N ALA A 169 -3.10 -12.92 2.79
CA ALA A 169 -4.54 -13.15 2.59
C ALA A 169 -5.15 -13.98 3.73
N LEU A 170 -4.44 -15.03 4.19
CA LEU A 170 -4.87 -15.83 5.33
C LEU A 170 -4.88 -15.04 6.64
N THR A 171 -3.85 -14.21 6.87
CA THR A 171 -3.81 -13.31 8.03
C THR A 171 -5.01 -12.36 8.02
N LEU A 172 -5.28 -11.69 6.89
CA LEU A 172 -6.43 -10.79 6.74
C LEU A 172 -7.75 -11.52 6.94
N PHE A 173 -7.90 -12.73 6.41
CA PHE A 173 -9.10 -13.53 6.57
C PHE A 173 -9.36 -13.93 8.03
N ASN A 174 -8.30 -14.26 8.78
CA ASN A 174 -8.40 -14.53 10.21
C ASN A 174 -8.73 -13.26 11.01
N LEU A 175 -8.10 -12.12 10.68
CA LEU A 175 -8.39 -10.82 11.31
C LEU A 175 -9.83 -10.36 11.03
N ALA A 176 -10.37 -10.66 9.84
CA ALA A 176 -11.77 -10.38 9.51
C ALA A 176 -12.75 -11.22 10.36
N ARG A 177 -12.32 -12.37 10.88
CA ARG A 177 -13.13 -13.25 11.75
C ARG A 177 -12.88 -13.02 13.24
N ASP A 178 -11.96 -12.12 13.60
CA ASP A 178 -11.62 -11.82 14.99
C ASP A 178 -12.82 -11.15 15.70
N PRO A 179 -13.28 -11.63 16.87
CA PRO A 179 -14.39 -11.06 17.62
C PRO A 179 -14.20 -9.58 18.01
N GLN A 180 -12.95 -9.09 18.04
CA GLN A 180 -12.63 -7.71 18.37
C GLN A 180 -12.70 -6.77 17.15
N CYS A 181 -12.91 -7.31 15.95
CA CYS A 181 -12.98 -6.57 14.70
C CYS A 181 -14.36 -5.90 14.56
N LYS A 182 -14.47 -4.66 15.05
CA LYS A 182 -15.71 -3.86 15.05
C LYS A 182 -15.81 -2.96 13.81
N GLU A 183 -14.73 -2.85 13.04
CA GLU A 183 -14.58 -1.88 11.94
C GLU A 183 -15.36 -2.27 10.68
N TRP A 184 -15.59 -3.57 10.42
CA TRP A 184 -16.39 -4.04 9.28
C TRP A 184 -17.80 -4.50 9.68
N GLN A 185 -18.02 -4.78 10.96
CA GLN A 185 -19.33 -5.15 11.48
C GLN A 185 -20.17 -3.89 11.67
N VAL A 186 -20.94 -3.53 10.64
CA VAL A 186 -22.13 -2.70 10.87
C VAL A 186 -23.00 -3.52 11.82
N SER A 187 -23.05 -3.11 13.09
CA SER A 187 -24.00 -3.66 14.02
C SER A 187 -25.37 -3.59 13.35
N ARG A 188 -25.97 -4.75 13.07
CA ARG A 188 -27.40 -4.86 12.78
C ARG A 188 -28.15 -4.54 14.08
N GLY A 189 -28.01 -3.31 14.56
CA GLY A 189 -28.94 -2.75 15.51
C GLY A 189 -30.30 -2.63 14.80
N PRO A 190 -31.42 -2.89 15.49
CA PRO A 190 -32.72 -2.54 14.94
C PRO A 190 -32.68 -1.05 14.55
N TRP A 191 -33.22 -0.70 13.40
CA TRP A 191 -33.47 0.68 12.97
C TRP A 191 -34.47 1.38 13.93
N ARG A 192 -34.05 1.65 15.17
CA ARG A 192 -34.72 2.49 16.15
C ARG A 192 -33.64 3.31 16.83
N GLY A 193 -33.41 4.53 16.37
CA GLY A 193 -32.43 5.40 17.03
C GLY A 193 -31.99 6.67 16.31
N TRP A 194 -32.50 6.99 15.13
CA TRP A 194 -32.26 8.31 14.51
C TRP A 194 -33.20 9.42 15.03
N MET A 195 -33.58 9.35 16.31
CA MET A 195 -34.13 10.51 17.02
C MET A 195 -33.76 10.43 18.50
N GLY A 196 -32.78 11.25 18.88
CA GLY A 196 -32.55 11.68 20.26
C GLY A 196 -31.50 10.89 21.03
N GLY A 197 -30.52 11.61 21.60
CA GLY A 197 -29.94 11.23 22.88
C GLY A 197 -28.44 10.92 22.89
N GLN A 198 -27.66 11.97 23.20
CA GLN A 198 -26.48 11.99 24.06
C GLN A 198 -25.32 11.00 23.81
N ALA A 199 -24.17 11.60 23.51
CA ALA A 199 -22.85 11.01 23.64
C ALA A 199 -22.62 10.47 25.07
N GLN A 200 -22.54 9.15 25.22
CA GLN A 200 -21.95 8.52 26.39
C GLN A 200 -20.47 8.25 26.14
N VAL A 201 -19.63 9.08 26.76
CA VAL A 201 -18.21 8.82 27.01
C VAL A 201 -18.14 7.73 28.08
N GLN A 202 -17.52 6.58 27.79
CA GLN A 202 -17.16 5.59 28.82
C GLN A 202 -15.89 6.04 29.56
N PRO A 203 -15.88 6.06 30.91
CA PRO A 203 -14.64 6.21 31.67
C PRO A 203 -13.99 4.84 31.94
N SER A 204 -12.67 4.82 31.87
CA SER A 204 -11.77 3.70 32.17
C SER A 204 -11.83 3.30 33.66
N PRO A 205 -11.72 2.01 34.04
CA PRO A 205 -11.94 1.56 35.41
C PRO A 205 -10.62 1.50 36.20
N TYR A 206 -9.95 2.63 36.43
CA TYR A 206 -8.89 2.72 37.44
C TYR A 206 -8.75 4.18 37.89
N SER A 207 -9.36 4.52 39.03
CA SER A 207 -8.95 5.62 39.93
C SER A 207 -10.05 5.87 40.95
N SER A 208 -9.88 5.26 42.12
CA SER A 208 -10.50 5.63 43.37
C SER A 208 -10.44 7.13 43.67
N GLY A 209 -11.56 7.75 44.04
CA GLY A 209 -11.52 8.93 44.93
C GLY A 209 -12.54 10.03 44.68
N ARG A 210 -13.53 10.07 45.58
CA ARG A 210 -14.27 11.24 46.10
C ARG A 210 -15.30 11.95 45.22
N CYS A 211 -16.54 11.84 45.68
CA CYS A 211 -17.66 12.74 45.45
C CYS A 211 -17.29 14.23 45.66
N LEU A 212 -17.84 15.10 44.81
CA LEU A 212 -18.38 16.41 45.22
C LEU A 212 -19.28 16.98 44.12
N CYS A 213 -20.54 17.23 44.49
CA CYS A 213 -21.55 17.93 43.71
C CYS A 213 -21.22 19.43 43.57
N ALA A 214 -21.51 20.04 42.42
CA ALA A 214 -21.93 21.45 42.24
C ALA A 214 -22.15 21.69 40.74
N ALA A 215 -23.40 21.81 40.26
CA ALA A 215 -24.17 23.05 40.15
C ALA A 215 -23.86 23.84 38.86
N PHE A 216 -24.80 23.79 37.91
CA PHE A 216 -24.95 24.76 36.83
C PHE A 216 -25.44 26.11 37.39
N PRO A 217 -25.05 27.24 36.79
CA PRO A 217 -25.90 28.43 36.75
C PRO A 217 -26.39 28.67 35.32
N SER A 218 -27.71 28.63 35.16
CA SER A 218 -28.44 29.19 34.02
C SER A 218 -28.51 30.71 34.17
N SER A 219 -28.05 31.40 33.14
CA SER A 219 -28.24 32.82 32.91
C SER A 219 -29.64 33.10 32.37
N SER A 220 -30.37 34.00 33.03
CA SER A 220 -31.36 34.85 32.36
C SER A 220 -31.76 36.01 33.27
N SER A 221 -31.28 37.16 32.85
CA SER A 221 -31.65 38.52 33.20
C SER A 221 -33.16 38.75 33.14
N SER A 222 -33.69 39.61 34.03
CA SER A 222 -34.35 40.87 33.63
C SER A 222 -35.18 41.50 34.76
N SER A 223 -34.92 42.80 34.96
CA SER A 223 -35.89 43.86 35.29
C SER A 223 -36.46 43.95 36.70
N ALA A 224 -35.81 44.80 37.50
CA ALA A 224 -36.42 45.52 38.61
C ALA A 224 -37.24 46.71 38.08
N ILE A 225 -38.51 46.81 38.48
CA ILE A 225 -39.30 48.06 38.45
C ILE A 225 -40.05 48.16 39.78
N SER A 226 -39.94 49.36 40.37
CA SER A 226 -40.54 49.97 41.56
C SER A 226 -42.03 49.62 41.82
N SER A 227 -42.57 49.65 43.05
CA SER A 227 -42.75 50.86 43.89
C SER A 227 -43.24 50.51 45.33
N PRO A 228 -43.10 51.40 46.33
CA PRO A 228 -43.81 51.35 47.62
C PRO A 228 -45.01 52.35 47.63
N PRO A 229 -45.75 52.54 48.74
CA PRO A 229 -45.87 51.75 49.98
C PRO A 229 -47.16 50.91 50.05
#